data_AF-A0A147B774-F1
#
_entry.id   AF-A0A147B774-F1
#
_cell.length_a   1.000
_cell.length_b   1.000
_cell.length_c   1.000
_cell.angle_alpha   90.00
_cell.angle_beta   90.00
_cell.angle_gamma   90.00
#
_symmetry.space_group_name_H-M   'P 1'
#
loop_
_entity.id
_entity.type
_entity.pdbx_description
1 polymer ?
#
loop_
_entity_poly.entity_id
_entity_poly.type
_entity_poly.pdbx_seq_one_letter_code
_entity_poly.pdbx_strand_id
1 'polypeptide(L)'
;CPAKDSLVPKIDEVIVQLHNEQSKTAQQSQQISSLTAEVARLADQVKERDQKIATLRGQMLQMSAASSEAEALIQRVKQLESSIIGKDVQLEDMNLKTEKLQQTVDEKENEVASLRKALLEAERRQLASQENYNALLKTWQEYENSGEHTFVNVEHTKPSRKRENIQELEAQILTMKGMLSEKEQELTELRRVNEEIRNHLELIPPLEAQLEVYRSDYDTEKEQRINAQERVDALEERIRQLTSGHTSDVSQQDMQTQQVDSAAPQATSPGSVLLCPVCTTMCTARDAYIHHVQRCVETTEPGGP
;
A
#
# COMPACT_ATOMS: atom_id res chain seq x y z
N CYS A 1 3.75 -124.41 8.26
CA CYS A 1 3.62 -123.14 7.52
C CYS A 1 3.45 -121.97 8.49
N PRO A 2 4.52 -121.35 9.03
CA PRO A 2 4.42 -120.28 10.03
C PRO A 2 4.91 -118.92 9.47
N ALA A 3 4.45 -118.55 8.26
CA ALA A 3 4.89 -117.31 7.61
C ALA A 3 3.79 -116.21 7.56
N LYS A 4 2.53 -116.53 7.89
CA LYS A 4 1.40 -115.60 7.79
C LYS A 4 1.23 -114.67 9.00
N ASP A 5 1.62 -115.10 10.20
CA ASP A 5 1.39 -114.32 11.43
C ASP A 5 2.43 -113.21 11.67
N SER A 6 3.53 -113.18 10.91
CA SER A 6 4.55 -112.10 10.93
C SER A 6 4.24 -110.93 9.98
N LEU A 7 3.26 -111.09 9.06
CA LEU A 7 2.95 -110.11 8.02
C LEU A 7 1.82 -109.16 8.42
N VAL A 8 0.89 -109.61 9.27
CA VAL A 8 -0.25 -108.82 9.76
C VAL A 8 0.19 -107.55 10.53
N PRO A 9 1.10 -107.60 11.52
CA PRO A 9 1.53 -106.39 12.23
C PRO A 9 2.30 -105.39 11.33
N LYS A 10 2.97 -105.86 10.27
CA LYS A 10 3.62 -105.00 9.28
C LYS A 10 2.63 -104.30 8.34
N ILE A 11 1.49 -104.93 8.06
CA ILE A 11 0.42 -104.34 7.25
C ILE A 11 -0.27 -103.21 8.02
N ASP A 12 -0.58 -103.42 9.30
CA ASP A 12 -1.19 -102.38 10.14
C ASP A 12 -0.27 -101.16 10.30
N GLU A 13 1.04 -101.38 10.44
CA GLU A 13 2.05 -100.31 10.47
C GLU A 13 2.09 -99.51 9.16
N VAL A 14 2.04 -100.18 8.01
CA VAL A 14 1.98 -99.52 6.69
C VAL A 14 0.69 -98.73 6.50
N ILE A 15 -0.45 -99.22 7.00
CA ILE A 15 -1.73 -98.50 6.95
C ILE A 15 -1.69 -97.22 7.80
N VAL A 16 -1.12 -97.29 9.00
CA VAL A 16 -0.94 -96.10 9.86
C VAL A 16 0.01 -95.08 9.20
N GLN A 17 1.10 -95.54 8.62
CA GLN A 17 2.01 -94.67 7.85
C GLN A 17 1.31 -94.03 6.66
N LEU A 18 0.51 -94.79 5.90
CA LEU A 18 -0.27 -94.27 4.78
C LEU A 18 -1.26 -93.20 5.22
N HIS A 19 -1.99 -93.43 6.33
CA HIS A 19 -2.94 -92.45 6.86
C HIS A 19 -2.22 -91.18 7.34
N ASN A 20 -1.04 -91.32 7.96
CA ASN A 20 -0.23 -90.18 8.39
C ASN A 20 0.26 -89.36 7.19
N GLU A 21 0.76 -90.02 6.14
CA GLU A 21 1.19 -89.35 4.91
C GLU A 21 0.00 -88.73 4.15
N GLN A 22 -1.18 -89.35 4.15
CA GLN A 22 -2.40 -88.74 3.62
C GLN A 22 -2.81 -87.49 4.39
N SER A 23 -2.76 -87.52 5.72
CA SER A 23 -3.08 -86.38 6.57
C SER A 23 -2.10 -85.22 6.34
N LYS A 24 -0.80 -85.54 6.25
CA LYS A 24 0.26 -84.57 5.91
C LYS A 24 0.07 -83.98 4.51
N THR A 25 -0.28 -84.81 3.53
CA THR A 25 -0.57 -84.35 2.16
C THR A 25 -1.77 -83.40 2.14
N ALA A 26 -2.84 -83.71 2.89
CA ALA A 26 -4.00 -82.84 3.01
C ALA A 26 -3.64 -81.48 3.65
N GLN A 27 -2.85 -81.49 4.72
CA GLN A 27 -2.38 -80.27 5.39
C GLN A 27 -1.50 -79.42 4.46
N GLN A 28 -0.55 -80.03 3.75
CA GLN A 28 0.31 -79.34 2.80
C GLN A 28 -0.50 -78.77 1.63
N SER A 29 -1.51 -79.49 1.13
CA SER A 29 -2.42 -79.00 0.09
C SER A 29 -3.21 -77.76 0.54
N GLN A 30 -3.70 -77.76 1.79
CA GLN A 30 -4.37 -76.59 2.36
C GLN A 30 -3.42 -75.39 2.50
N GLN A 31 -2.17 -75.62 2.94
CA GLN A 31 -1.15 -74.58 3.02
C GLN A 31 -0.81 -74.02 1.64
N ILE A 32 -0.65 -74.86 0.62
CA ILE A 32 -0.43 -74.44 -0.77
C ILE A 32 -1.59 -73.58 -1.25
N SER A 33 -2.84 -73.99 -0.99
CA SER A 33 -4.01 -73.19 -1.38
C SER A 33 -4.03 -71.83 -0.70
N SER A 34 -3.69 -71.76 0.60
CA SER A 34 -3.62 -70.51 1.35
C SER A 34 -2.52 -69.58 0.82
N LEU A 35 -1.31 -70.11 0.58
CA LEU A 35 -0.21 -69.34 0.00
C LEU A 35 -0.52 -68.87 -1.43
N THR A 36 -1.20 -69.69 -2.22
CA THR A 36 -1.61 -69.33 -3.59
C THR A 36 -2.59 -68.16 -3.57
N ALA A 37 -3.56 -68.16 -2.66
CA ALA A 37 -4.49 -67.04 -2.49
C ALA A 37 -3.76 -65.75 -2.05
N GLU A 38 -2.79 -65.88 -1.15
CA GLU A 38 -2.00 -64.73 -0.68
C GLU A 38 -1.09 -64.17 -1.79
N VAL A 39 -0.48 -65.02 -2.61
CA VAL A 39 0.31 -64.59 -3.78
C VAL A 39 -0.58 -63.85 -4.78
N ALA A 40 -1.79 -64.33 -5.06
CA ALA A 40 -2.72 -63.64 -5.94
C ALA A 40 -3.09 -62.25 -5.40
N ARG A 41 -3.40 -62.16 -4.11
CA ARG A 41 -3.71 -60.89 -3.43
C ARG A 41 -2.55 -59.91 -3.50
N LEU A 42 -1.32 -60.37 -3.24
CA LEU A 42 -0.12 -59.52 -3.34
C LEU A 42 0.15 -59.09 -4.78
N ALA A 43 -0.08 -59.95 -5.77
CA ALA A 43 0.06 -59.61 -7.19
C ALA A 43 -0.91 -58.48 -7.60
N ASP A 44 -2.16 -58.53 -7.14
CA ASP A 44 -3.14 -57.47 -7.37
C ASP A 44 -2.72 -56.15 -6.71
N GLN A 45 -2.19 -56.20 -5.50
CA GLN A 45 -1.67 -55.00 -4.81
C GLN A 45 -0.45 -54.39 -5.50
N VAL A 46 0.44 -55.22 -6.07
CA VAL A 46 1.57 -54.74 -6.88
C VAL A 46 1.06 -54.02 -8.11
N LYS A 47 0.10 -54.60 -8.82
CA LYS A 47 -0.51 -54.00 -10.01
C LYS A 47 -1.18 -52.65 -9.72
N GLU A 48 -1.91 -52.55 -8.61
CA GLU A 48 -2.51 -51.28 -8.17
C GLU A 48 -1.44 -50.22 -7.87
N ARG A 49 -0.36 -50.62 -7.18
CA ARG A 49 0.75 -49.69 -6.89
C ARG A 49 1.50 -49.25 -8.14
N ASP A 50 1.71 -50.13 -9.11
CA ASP A 50 2.34 -49.78 -10.38
C ASP A 50 1.51 -48.76 -11.16
N GLN A 51 0.18 -48.90 -11.17
CA GLN A 51 -0.72 -47.91 -11.76
C GLN A 51 -0.61 -46.56 -11.05
N LYS A 52 -0.60 -46.55 -9.72
CA LYS A 52 -0.44 -45.32 -8.94
C LYS A 52 0.90 -44.63 -9.20
N ILE A 53 1.98 -45.40 -9.30
CA ILE A 53 3.31 -44.88 -9.65
C ILE A 53 3.30 -44.26 -11.05
N ALA A 54 2.65 -44.90 -12.03
CA ALA A 54 2.54 -44.35 -13.38
C ALA A 54 1.79 -43.01 -13.39
N THR A 55 0.67 -42.91 -12.67
CA THR A 55 -0.10 -41.66 -12.54
C THR A 55 0.74 -40.56 -11.87
N LEU A 56 1.41 -40.85 -10.76
CA LEU A 56 2.24 -39.88 -10.05
C LEU A 56 3.42 -39.40 -10.90
N ARG A 57 4.04 -40.28 -11.68
CA ARG A 57 5.08 -39.90 -12.65
C ARG A 57 4.55 -38.95 -13.73
N GLY A 58 3.34 -39.20 -14.24
CA GLY A 58 2.68 -38.30 -15.19
C GLY A 58 2.43 -36.91 -14.60
N GLN A 59 1.92 -36.85 -13.37
CA GLN A 59 1.70 -35.58 -12.65
C GLN A 59 3.01 -34.82 -12.39
N MET A 60 4.09 -35.53 -12.02
CA MET A 60 5.41 -34.93 -11.82
C MET A 60 5.95 -34.29 -13.11
N LEU A 61 5.78 -34.95 -14.27
CA LEU A 61 6.17 -34.39 -15.57
C LEU A 61 5.35 -33.14 -15.90
N GLN A 62 4.04 -33.15 -15.67
CA GLN A 62 3.18 -31.98 -15.88
C GLN A 62 3.59 -30.80 -14.97
N MET A 63 3.85 -31.07 -13.69
CA MET A 63 4.35 -30.04 -12.77
C MET A 63 5.70 -29.47 -13.21
N SER A 64 6.61 -30.32 -13.71
CA SER A 64 7.90 -29.84 -14.21
C SER A 64 7.76 -28.93 -15.43
N ALA A 65 6.84 -29.25 -16.34
CA ALA A 65 6.55 -28.42 -17.50
C ALA A 65 5.92 -27.08 -17.09
N ALA A 66 4.94 -27.10 -16.18
CA ALA A 66 4.32 -25.89 -15.65
C ALA A 66 5.33 -24.99 -14.92
N SER A 67 6.27 -25.59 -14.16
CA SER A 67 7.36 -24.83 -13.52
C SER A 67 8.24 -24.12 -14.54
N SER A 68 8.61 -24.82 -15.63
CA SER A 68 9.41 -24.22 -16.70
C SER A 68 8.68 -23.08 -17.41
N GLU A 69 7.37 -23.21 -17.61
CA GLU A 69 6.54 -22.14 -18.19
C GLU A 69 6.45 -20.93 -17.24
N ALA A 70 6.27 -21.17 -15.95
CA ALA A 70 6.27 -20.12 -14.94
C ALA A 70 7.60 -19.35 -14.90
N GLU A 71 8.74 -20.05 -14.97
CA GLU A 71 10.06 -19.42 -15.06
C GLU A 71 10.20 -18.55 -16.32
N ALA A 72 9.72 -19.03 -17.47
CA ALA A 72 9.74 -18.26 -18.71
C ALA A 72 8.88 -16.99 -18.63
N LEU A 73 7.70 -17.08 -18.00
CA LEU A 73 6.83 -15.93 -17.75
C LEU A 73 7.49 -14.92 -16.81
N ILE A 74 8.13 -15.39 -15.73
CA ILE A 74 8.87 -14.52 -14.79
C ILE A 74 9.98 -13.75 -15.52
N GLN A 75 10.74 -14.42 -16.40
CA GLN A 75 11.77 -13.74 -17.20
C GLN A 75 11.17 -12.69 -18.14
N ARG A 76 10.00 -12.97 -18.74
CA ARG A 76 9.32 -12.01 -19.60
C ARG A 76 8.78 -10.81 -18.81
N VAL A 77 8.27 -11.01 -17.60
CA VAL A 77 7.85 -9.93 -16.70
C VAL A 77 9.04 -9.02 -16.38
N LYS A 78 10.18 -9.58 -15.97
CA LYS A 78 11.41 -8.80 -15.70
C LYS A 78 11.88 -7.98 -16.90
N GLN A 79 11.80 -8.54 -18.10
CA GLN A 79 12.13 -7.80 -19.33
C GLN A 79 11.16 -6.63 -19.55
N LEU A 80 9.86 -6.84 -19.36
CA LEU A 80 8.86 -5.79 -19.49
C LEU A 80 9.04 -4.70 -18.44
N GLU A 81 9.32 -5.05 -17.18
CA GLU A 81 9.62 -4.10 -16.10
C GLU A 81 10.83 -3.22 -16.47
N SER A 82 11.93 -3.82 -16.95
CA SER A 82 13.10 -3.06 -17.40
C SER A 82 12.78 -2.13 -18.58
N SER A 83 11.87 -2.54 -19.47
CA SER A 83 11.42 -1.71 -20.59
C SER A 83 10.56 -0.54 -20.14
N ILE A 84 9.72 -0.73 -19.11
CA ILE A 84 8.90 0.32 -18.52
C ILE A 84 9.80 1.36 -17.86
N ILE A 85 10.72 0.93 -16.99
CA ILE A 85 11.69 1.83 -16.33
C ILE A 85 12.47 2.65 -17.37
N GLY A 86 12.93 2.01 -18.47
CA GLY A 86 13.61 2.71 -19.55
C GLY A 86 12.76 3.77 -20.26
N LYS A 87 11.44 3.54 -20.39
CA LYS A 87 10.51 4.52 -20.97
C LYS A 87 10.19 5.65 -20.00
N ASP A 88 10.08 5.37 -18.69
CA ASP A 88 9.82 6.39 -17.68
C ASP A 88 10.94 7.43 -17.63
N VAL A 89 12.21 6.96 -17.67
CA VAL A 89 13.38 7.84 -17.77
C VAL A 89 13.35 8.71 -19.03
N GLN A 90 12.92 8.15 -20.18
CA GLN A 90 12.79 8.92 -21.42
C GLN A 90 11.67 9.97 -21.36
N LEU A 91 10.54 9.64 -20.71
CA LEU A 91 9.45 10.59 -20.50
C LEU A 91 9.90 11.74 -19.60
N GLU A 92 10.65 11.45 -18.54
CA GLU A 92 11.19 12.48 -17.65
C GLU A 92 12.17 13.43 -18.37
N ASP A 93 13.08 12.90 -19.20
CA ASP A 93 13.98 13.73 -20.02
C ASP A 93 13.20 14.64 -21.00
N MET A 94 12.18 14.08 -21.66
CA MET A 94 11.33 14.84 -22.58
C MET A 94 10.49 15.90 -21.88
N ASN A 95 9.99 15.63 -20.67
CA ASN A 95 9.29 16.61 -19.85
C ASN A 95 10.22 17.76 -19.44
N LEU A 96 11.42 17.45 -18.95
CA LEU A 96 12.43 18.46 -18.61
C LEU A 96 12.79 19.34 -19.81
N LYS A 97 12.91 18.73 -21.00
CA LYS A 97 13.16 19.48 -22.24
C LYS A 97 11.99 20.39 -22.60
N THR A 98 10.76 19.93 -22.39
CA THR A 98 9.54 20.71 -22.64
C THR A 98 9.46 21.91 -21.69
N GLU A 99 9.73 21.72 -20.41
CA GLU A 99 9.78 22.80 -19.42
C GLU A 99 10.83 23.87 -19.77
N LYS A 100 12.04 23.45 -20.15
CA LYS A 100 13.09 24.39 -20.59
C LYS A 100 12.68 25.19 -21.83
N LEU A 101 12.04 24.54 -22.79
CA LEU A 101 11.53 25.22 -23.99
C LEU A 101 10.42 26.19 -23.63
N GLN A 102 9.49 25.80 -22.74
CA GLN A 102 8.43 26.70 -22.26
C GLN A 102 8.99 27.92 -21.56
N GLN A 103 9.96 27.75 -20.66
CA GLN A 103 10.64 28.87 -20.01
C GLN A 103 11.29 29.81 -21.02
N THR A 104 11.95 29.26 -22.05
CA THR A 104 12.56 30.07 -23.12
C THR A 104 11.51 30.86 -23.90
N VAL A 105 10.35 30.25 -24.17
CA VAL A 105 9.23 30.93 -24.84
C VAL A 105 8.73 32.09 -23.97
N ASP A 106 8.48 31.85 -22.69
CA ASP A 106 7.98 32.88 -21.76
C ASP A 106 8.97 34.04 -21.62
N GLU A 107 10.28 33.75 -21.52
CA GLU A 107 11.34 34.76 -21.51
C GLU A 107 11.32 35.63 -22.77
N LYS A 108 11.16 35.00 -23.95
CA LYS A 108 11.12 35.71 -25.24
C LYS A 108 9.83 36.49 -25.42
N GLU A 109 8.69 36.00 -24.95
CA GLU A 109 7.43 36.73 -24.95
C GLU A 109 7.52 38.01 -24.11
N ASN A 110 8.12 37.91 -22.92
CA ASN A 110 8.37 39.06 -22.05
C ASN A 110 9.33 40.07 -22.69
N GLU A 111 10.41 39.61 -23.34
CA GLU A 111 11.33 40.47 -24.08
C GLU A 111 10.61 41.22 -25.21
N VAL A 112 9.79 40.51 -26.00
CA VAL A 112 8.99 41.12 -27.08
C VAL A 112 7.99 42.13 -26.52
N ALA A 113 7.31 41.83 -25.42
CA ALA A 113 6.39 42.77 -24.78
C ALA A 113 7.09 44.05 -24.31
N SER A 114 8.28 43.91 -23.70
CA SER A 114 9.11 45.04 -23.27
C SER A 114 9.55 45.91 -24.46
N LEU A 115 10.05 45.27 -25.53
CA LEU A 115 10.47 45.97 -26.75
C LEU A 115 9.30 46.69 -27.43
N ARG A 116 8.12 46.08 -27.50
CA ARG A 116 6.90 46.73 -28.03
C ARG A 116 6.54 47.98 -27.23
N LYS A 117 6.62 47.91 -25.89
CA LYS A 117 6.35 49.08 -25.03
C LYS A 117 7.37 50.21 -25.28
N ALA A 118 8.65 49.87 -25.33
CA ALA A 118 9.72 50.83 -25.61
C ALA A 118 9.55 51.50 -26.98
N LEU A 119 9.15 50.74 -28.00
CA LEU A 119 8.86 51.26 -29.33
C LEU A 119 7.71 52.27 -29.31
N LEU A 120 6.58 51.92 -28.67
CA LEU A 120 5.44 52.83 -28.54
C LEU A 120 5.81 54.12 -27.78
N GLU A 121 6.65 54.03 -26.75
CA GLU A 121 7.15 55.21 -26.04
C GLU A 121 8.06 56.08 -26.93
N ALA A 122 8.93 55.46 -27.73
CA ALA A 122 9.79 56.17 -28.67
C ALA A 122 8.98 56.89 -29.75
N GLU A 123 7.96 56.23 -30.32
CA GLU A 123 7.04 56.82 -31.30
C GLU A 123 6.28 58.02 -30.71
N ARG A 124 5.78 57.91 -29.48
CA ARG A 124 5.14 59.05 -28.78
C ARG A 124 6.09 60.23 -28.60
N ARG A 125 7.34 59.97 -28.18
CA ARG A 125 8.36 61.03 -28.02
C ARG A 125 8.68 61.69 -29.36
N GLN A 126 8.75 60.92 -30.44
CA GLN A 126 8.99 61.44 -31.78
C GLN A 126 7.84 62.35 -32.23
N LEU A 127 6.59 61.93 -32.06
CA LEU A 127 5.41 62.75 -32.38
C LEU A 127 5.41 64.05 -31.56
N ALA A 128 5.61 63.98 -30.25
CA ALA A 128 5.69 65.16 -29.40
C ALA A 128 6.82 66.11 -29.82
N SER A 129 7.98 65.56 -30.21
CA SER A 129 9.09 66.37 -30.74
C SER A 129 8.72 67.04 -32.06
N GLN A 130 8.02 66.36 -32.97
CA GLN A 130 7.55 66.95 -34.23
C GLN A 130 6.55 68.07 -33.99
N GLU A 131 5.59 67.87 -33.10
CA GLU A 131 4.63 68.91 -32.69
C GLU A 131 5.34 70.13 -32.11
N ASN A 132 6.32 69.93 -31.23
CA ASN A 132 7.14 71.02 -30.68
C ASN A 132 7.91 71.77 -31.78
N TYR A 133 8.51 71.07 -32.74
CA TYR A 133 9.20 71.71 -33.87
C TYR A 133 8.24 72.50 -34.76
N ASN A 134 7.07 71.94 -35.06
CA ASN A 134 6.04 72.63 -35.86
C ASN A 134 5.52 73.88 -35.15
N ALA A 135 5.27 73.80 -33.85
CA ALA A 135 4.86 74.94 -33.04
C ALA A 135 5.93 76.04 -33.04
N LEU A 136 7.20 75.65 -32.85
CA LEU A 136 8.34 76.58 -32.89
C LEU A 136 8.49 77.24 -34.27
N LEU A 137 8.39 76.47 -35.36
CA LEU A 137 8.43 77.02 -36.72
C LEU A 137 7.31 78.03 -36.96
N LYS A 138 6.10 77.74 -36.46
CA LYS A 138 4.96 78.65 -36.57
C LYS A 138 5.20 79.95 -35.80
N THR A 139 5.71 79.88 -34.57
CA THR A 139 6.03 81.10 -33.78
C THR A 139 7.15 81.91 -34.42
N TRP A 140 8.16 81.25 -35.02
CA TRP A 140 9.19 81.94 -35.81
C TRP A 140 8.62 82.64 -37.04
N GLN A 141 7.74 81.97 -37.79
CA GLN A 141 7.07 82.58 -38.95
C GLN A 141 6.18 83.76 -38.55
N GLU A 142 5.44 83.64 -37.44
CA GLU A 142 4.64 84.74 -36.90
C GLU A 142 5.52 85.93 -36.47
N TYR A 143 6.65 85.66 -35.81
CA TYR A 143 7.63 86.67 -35.43
C TYR A 143 8.27 87.37 -36.64
N GLU A 144 8.62 86.62 -37.69
CA GLU A 144 9.19 87.19 -38.92
C GLU A 144 8.16 88.04 -39.67
N ASN A 145 6.90 87.59 -39.73
CA ASN A 145 5.82 88.31 -40.42
C ASN A 145 5.31 89.54 -39.65
N SER A 146 5.44 89.59 -38.32
CA SER A 146 4.96 90.74 -37.54
C SER A 146 5.82 91.99 -37.71
N GLY A 147 7.07 91.86 -38.19
CA GLY A 147 8.01 92.97 -38.37
C GLY A 147 8.40 93.68 -37.06
N GLU A 148 7.94 93.18 -35.91
CA GLU A 148 8.19 93.75 -34.59
C GLU A 148 9.40 93.05 -33.95
N HIS A 149 10.58 93.64 -34.12
CA HIS A 149 11.79 93.25 -33.38
C HIS A 149 11.78 93.81 -31.95
N THR A 150 10.69 93.61 -31.21
CA THR A 150 10.58 93.99 -29.80
C THR A 150 10.77 92.77 -28.91
N PHE A 151 11.72 92.88 -27.97
CA PHE A 151 12.01 91.87 -26.97
C PHE A 151 10.74 91.50 -26.18
N VAL A 152 10.55 90.20 -25.95
CA VAL A 152 9.42 89.62 -25.19
C VAL A 152 9.30 90.30 -23.84
N ASN A 153 8.23 91.07 -23.65
CA ASN A 153 7.79 91.52 -22.35
C ASN A 153 6.90 90.42 -21.77
N VAL A 154 7.33 89.78 -20.67
CA VAL A 154 6.57 88.73 -19.99
C VAL A 154 5.35 89.37 -19.34
N GLU A 155 4.23 89.41 -20.06
CA GLU A 155 2.95 89.82 -19.49
C GLU A 155 2.56 88.86 -18.37
N HIS A 156 2.54 89.40 -17.14
CA HIS A 156 2.07 88.71 -15.96
C HIS A 156 0.54 88.60 -16.02
N THR A 157 0.03 87.64 -16.79
CA THR A 157 -1.39 87.27 -16.73
C THR A 157 -1.73 86.77 -15.32
N LYS A 158 -2.71 87.40 -14.67
CA LYS A 158 -3.16 87.11 -13.29
C LYS A 158 -3.30 85.59 -13.03
N PRO A 159 -2.75 85.05 -11.93
CA PRO A 159 -2.58 83.61 -11.69
C PRO A 159 -3.84 82.83 -11.29
N SER A 160 -5.02 83.46 -11.23
CA SER A 160 -6.19 82.93 -10.52
C SER A 160 -6.73 81.61 -11.09
N ARG A 161 -7.00 81.52 -12.40
CA ARG A 161 -7.54 80.30 -13.03
C ARG A 161 -6.55 79.15 -13.07
N LYS A 162 -5.26 79.44 -13.26
CA LYS A 162 -4.21 78.40 -13.24
C LYS A 162 -4.04 77.84 -11.83
N ARG A 163 -4.22 78.65 -10.79
CA ARG A 163 -4.15 78.23 -9.39
C ARG A 163 -5.32 77.32 -9.00
N GLU A 164 -6.53 77.60 -9.47
CA GLU A 164 -7.70 76.73 -9.24
C GLU A 164 -7.52 75.34 -9.88
N ASN A 165 -7.07 75.27 -11.14
CA ASN A 165 -6.78 73.98 -11.79
C ASN A 165 -5.65 73.20 -11.11
N ILE A 166 -4.63 73.90 -10.59
CA ILE A 166 -3.55 73.27 -9.83
C ILE A 166 -4.11 72.67 -8.53
N GLN A 167 -4.97 73.39 -7.81
CA GLN A 167 -5.60 72.89 -6.58
C GLN A 167 -6.50 71.68 -6.84
N GLU A 168 -7.23 71.66 -7.95
CA GLU A 168 -8.05 70.52 -8.34
C GLU A 168 -7.20 69.27 -8.67
N LEU A 169 -6.11 69.44 -9.41
CA LEU A 169 -5.15 68.35 -9.68
C LEU A 169 -4.45 67.86 -8.41
N GLU A 170 -4.10 68.77 -7.49
CA GLU A 170 -3.53 68.43 -6.18
C GLU A 170 -4.52 67.59 -5.36
N ALA A 171 -5.81 67.94 -5.36
CA ALA A 171 -6.87 67.17 -4.71
C ALA A 171 -7.02 65.77 -5.33
N GLN A 172 -7.02 65.67 -6.66
CA GLN A 172 -7.09 64.38 -7.36
C GLN A 172 -5.88 63.50 -7.07
N ILE A 173 -4.66 64.08 -7.01
CA ILE A 173 -3.44 63.36 -6.65
C ILE A 173 -3.53 62.84 -5.21
N LEU A 174 -4.05 63.62 -4.27
CA LEU A 174 -4.26 63.19 -2.89
C LEU A 174 -5.23 62.00 -2.82
N THR A 175 -6.34 62.05 -3.56
CA THR A 175 -7.29 60.92 -3.62
C THR A 175 -6.67 59.67 -4.23
N MET A 176 -5.97 59.79 -5.35
CA MET A 176 -5.29 58.65 -5.99
C MET A 176 -4.20 58.06 -5.09
N LYS A 177 -3.48 58.89 -4.33
CA LYS A 177 -2.47 58.44 -3.37
C LYS A 177 -3.11 57.65 -2.22
N GLY A 178 -4.28 58.06 -1.74
CA GLY A 178 -5.07 57.30 -0.76
C GLY A 178 -5.45 55.92 -1.29
N MET A 179 -6.03 55.84 -2.48
CA MET A 179 -6.39 54.57 -3.11
C MET A 179 -5.18 53.66 -3.36
N LEU A 180 -4.04 54.24 -3.76
CA LEU A 180 -2.80 53.47 -3.93
C LEU A 180 -2.32 52.88 -2.61
N SER A 181 -2.36 53.65 -1.52
CA SER A 181 -1.99 53.17 -0.19
C SER A 181 -2.90 52.02 0.28
N GLU A 182 -4.20 52.08 0.01
CA GLU A 182 -5.13 51.00 0.32
C GLU A 182 -4.81 49.73 -0.50
N LYS A 183 -4.52 49.88 -1.80
CA LYS A 183 -4.11 48.76 -2.66
C LYS A 183 -2.77 48.16 -2.28
N GLU A 184 -1.81 48.97 -1.81
CA GLU A 184 -0.56 48.47 -1.25
C GLU A 184 -0.81 47.65 0.02
N GLN A 185 -1.71 48.09 0.90
CA GLN A 185 -2.10 47.34 2.09
C GLN A 185 -2.76 46.01 1.73
N GLU A 186 -3.72 46.00 0.80
CA GLU A 186 -4.34 44.77 0.29
C GLU A 186 -3.30 43.79 -0.28
N LEU A 187 -2.32 44.28 -1.06
CA LEU A 187 -1.24 43.45 -1.61
C LEU A 187 -0.35 42.87 -0.51
N THR A 188 -0.06 43.62 0.55
CA THR A 188 0.71 43.09 1.68
C THR A 188 -0.02 41.96 2.41
N GLU A 189 -1.33 42.08 2.59
CA GLU A 189 -2.14 41.04 3.22
C GLU A 189 -2.25 39.80 2.34
N LEU A 190 -2.46 39.97 1.03
CA LEU A 190 -2.46 38.85 0.08
C LEU A 190 -1.12 38.12 0.02
N ARG A 191 0.00 38.84 0.18
CA ARG A 191 1.33 38.20 0.29
C ARG A 191 1.45 37.40 1.58
N ARG A 192 0.97 37.93 2.71
CA ARG A 192 0.96 37.22 4.00
C ARG A 192 0.15 35.93 3.91
N VAL A 193 -1.06 35.99 3.34
CA VAL A 193 -1.92 34.81 3.15
C VAL A 193 -1.30 33.79 2.18
N ASN A 194 -0.68 34.25 1.09
CA ASN A 194 0.04 33.34 0.18
C ASN A 194 1.20 32.62 0.87
N GLU A 195 1.93 33.29 1.76
CA GLU A 195 2.99 32.67 2.54
C GLU A 195 2.44 31.60 3.49
N GLU A 196 1.33 31.89 4.15
CA GLU A 196 0.64 30.95 5.05
C GLU A 196 0.16 29.70 4.29
N ILE A 197 -0.43 29.88 3.11
CA ILE A 197 -0.83 28.77 2.23
C ILE A 197 0.40 27.97 1.78
N ARG A 198 1.50 28.64 1.39
CA ARG A 198 2.74 27.95 1.00
C ARG A 198 3.26 27.07 2.13
N ASN A 199 3.31 27.59 3.35
CA ASN A 199 3.73 26.83 4.52
C ASN A 199 2.82 25.61 4.78
N HIS A 200 1.51 25.71 4.53
CA HIS A 200 0.60 24.57 4.62
C HIS A 200 0.82 23.54 3.50
N LEU A 201 1.11 23.98 2.28
CA LEU A 201 1.43 23.09 1.16
C LEU A 201 2.74 22.34 1.39
N GLU A 202 3.74 22.97 2.01
CA GLU A 202 5.02 22.33 2.37
C GLU A 202 4.85 21.19 3.40
N LEU A 203 3.76 21.21 4.18
CA LEU A 203 3.43 20.15 5.15
C LEU A 203 2.74 18.95 4.52
N ILE A 204 2.23 19.04 3.28
CA ILE A 204 1.51 17.93 2.63
C ILE A 204 2.42 16.73 2.37
N PRO A 205 3.60 16.86 1.71
CA PRO A 205 4.46 15.71 1.43
C PRO A 205 4.88 14.88 2.65
N PRO A 206 5.31 15.47 3.80
CA PRO A 206 5.64 14.68 4.98
C PRO A 206 4.42 14.00 5.61
N LEU A 207 3.23 14.61 5.55
CA LEU A 207 2.00 13.98 6.03
C LEU A 207 1.57 12.80 5.14
N GLU A 208 1.71 12.93 3.82
CA GLU A 208 1.47 11.84 2.88
C GLU A 208 2.44 10.67 3.12
N ALA A 209 3.73 10.96 3.29
CA ALA A 209 4.73 9.95 3.63
C ALA A 209 4.41 9.26 4.97
N GLN A 210 3.95 10.00 5.98
CA GLN A 210 3.53 9.43 7.26
C GLN A 210 2.32 8.49 7.10
N LEU A 211 1.33 8.87 6.28
CA LEU A 211 0.18 8.01 5.99
C LEU A 211 0.58 6.74 5.23
N GLU A 212 1.56 6.81 4.33
CA GLU A 212 2.08 5.65 3.61
C GLU A 212 2.78 4.67 4.56
N VAL A 213 3.61 5.17 5.48
CA VAL A 213 4.22 4.35 6.53
C VAL A 213 3.16 3.67 7.38
N TYR A 214 2.15 4.40 7.86
CA TYR A 214 1.09 3.80 8.68
C TYR A 214 0.25 2.78 7.92
N ARG A 215 0.03 2.96 6.61
CA ARG A 215 -0.65 1.95 5.78
C ARG A 215 0.18 0.69 5.66
N SER A 216 1.47 0.83 5.36
CA SER A 216 2.40 -0.31 5.28
C SER A 216 2.47 -1.06 6.62
N ASP A 217 2.63 -0.34 7.73
CA ASP A 217 2.66 -0.94 9.07
C ASP A 217 1.35 -1.68 9.38
N TYR A 218 0.20 -1.08 9.06
CA TYR A 218 -1.10 -1.71 9.24
C TYR A 218 -1.24 -3.00 8.42
N ASP A 219 -0.83 -2.99 7.16
CA ASP A 219 -0.91 -4.17 6.29
C ASP A 219 0.01 -5.30 6.78
N THR A 220 1.22 -4.97 7.24
CA THR A 220 2.13 -5.96 7.84
C THR A 220 1.59 -6.55 9.14
N GLU A 221 1.01 -5.74 10.02
CA GLU A 221 0.35 -6.20 11.26
C GLU A 221 -0.86 -7.09 10.94
N LYS A 222 -1.66 -6.69 9.94
CA LYS A 222 -2.80 -7.49 9.48
C LYS A 222 -2.36 -8.86 8.97
N GLU A 223 -1.30 -8.92 8.15
CA GLU A 223 -0.74 -10.16 7.65
C GLU A 223 -0.18 -11.03 8.79
N GLN A 224 0.52 -10.43 9.74
CA GLN A 224 1.00 -11.13 10.95
C GLN A 224 -0.16 -11.72 11.76
N ARG A 225 -1.27 -10.99 11.91
CA ARG A 225 -2.48 -11.49 12.59
C ARG A 225 -3.13 -12.66 11.86
N ILE A 226 -3.22 -12.59 10.52
CA ILE A 226 -3.74 -13.69 9.70
C ILE A 226 -2.85 -14.93 9.88
N ASN A 227 -1.54 -14.79 9.74
CA ASN A 227 -0.58 -15.88 9.92
C ASN A 227 -0.63 -16.47 11.34
N ALA A 228 -0.78 -15.63 12.37
CA ALA A 228 -0.94 -16.09 13.74
C ALA A 228 -2.25 -16.87 13.93
N GLN A 229 -3.35 -16.40 13.34
CA GLN A 229 -4.64 -17.09 13.39
C GLN A 229 -4.58 -18.46 12.70
N GLU A 230 -3.98 -18.56 11.51
CA GLU A 230 -3.80 -19.84 10.81
C GLU A 230 -2.99 -20.83 11.64
N ARG A 231 -1.97 -20.36 12.36
CA ARG A 231 -1.19 -21.20 13.28
C ARG A 231 -2.02 -21.66 14.49
N VAL A 232 -2.88 -20.79 15.03
CA VAL A 232 -3.81 -21.15 16.11
C VAL A 232 -4.77 -22.22 15.61
N ASP A 233 -5.41 -22.02 14.46
CA ASP A 233 -6.35 -22.97 13.86
C ASP A 233 -5.69 -24.33 13.59
N ALA A 234 -4.45 -24.34 13.10
CA ALA A 234 -3.68 -25.57 12.88
C ALA A 234 -3.34 -26.30 14.19
N LEU A 235 -3.01 -25.56 15.25
CA LEU A 235 -2.77 -26.13 16.58
C LEU A 235 -4.07 -26.66 17.20
N GLU A 236 -5.18 -25.95 17.07
CA GLU A 236 -6.50 -26.40 17.53
C GLU A 236 -6.93 -27.69 16.82
N GLU A 237 -6.73 -27.79 15.51
CA GLU A 237 -7.02 -28.99 14.75
C GLU A 237 -6.12 -30.16 15.18
N ARG A 238 -4.83 -29.91 15.46
CA ARG A 238 -3.93 -30.93 15.99
C ARG A 238 -4.33 -31.40 17.40
N ILE A 239 -4.77 -30.48 18.27
CA ILE A 239 -5.32 -30.81 19.59
C ILE A 239 -6.61 -31.62 19.43
N ARG A 240 -7.47 -31.29 18.47
CA ARG A 240 -8.70 -32.02 18.16
C ARG A 240 -8.40 -33.45 17.73
N GLN A 241 -7.40 -33.65 16.86
CA GLN A 241 -6.93 -34.98 16.43
C GLN A 241 -6.31 -35.79 17.57
N LEU A 242 -5.51 -35.16 18.44
CA LEU A 242 -4.95 -35.83 19.62
C LEU A 242 -6.05 -36.22 20.61
N THR A 243 -7.02 -35.34 20.85
CA THR A 243 -8.17 -35.61 21.72
C THR A 243 -9.06 -36.72 21.17
N SER A 244 -9.34 -36.73 19.86
CA SER A 244 -10.15 -37.78 19.22
C SER A 244 -9.43 -39.14 19.20
N GLY A 245 -8.10 -39.14 19.02
CA GLY A 245 -7.25 -40.31 19.19
C GLY A 245 -7.27 -40.85 20.62
N HIS A 246 -7.14 -39.98 21.62
CA HIS A 246 -7.24 -40.36 23.03
C HIS A 246 -8.62 -40.91 23.41
N THR A 247 -9.72 -40.33 22.92
CA THR A 247 -11.07 -40.90 23.17
C THR A 247 -11.27 -42.26 22.49
N SER A 248 -10.55 -42.52 21.40
CA SER A 248 -10.61 -43.81 20.69
C SER A 248 -9.80 -44.89 21.42
N ASP A 249 -8.67 -44.54 22.04
CA ASP A 249 -7.88 -45.44 22.88
C ASP A 249 -8.50 -45.65 24.28
N VAL A 250 -9.13 -44.63 24.87
CA VAL A 250 -9.83 -44.74 26.16
C VAL A 250 -11.13 -45.56 26.05
N SER A 251 -11.77 -45.59 24.87
CA SER A 251 -12.94 -46.44 24.63
C SER A 251 -12.65 -47.95 24.59
N GLN A 252 -11.36 -48.36 24.59
CA GLN A 252 -10.97 -49.77 24.82
C GLN A 252 -10.50 -50.05 26.26
N GLN A 253 -10.34 -49.05 27.13
CA GLN A 253 -9.88 -49.24 28.52
C GLN A 253 -10.88 -48.89 29.62
N ASP A 254 -11.94 -48.11 29.38
CA ASP A 254 -12.91 -47.76 30.43
C ASP A 254 -14.23 -48.56 30.33
N MET A 255 -14.15 -49.82 30.77
CA MET A 255 -15.28 -50.62 31.27
C MET A 255 -15.13 -50.89 32.78
N GLN A 256 -14.58 -49.94 33.52
CA GLN A 256 -14.55 -49.86 34.99
C GLN A 256 -14.13 -48.42 35.30
N THR A 257 -15.01 -47.49 35.66
CA THR A 257 -15.31 -47.23 37.08
C THR A 257 -16.54 -46.33 37.19
N GLN A 258 -17.39 -46.65 38.16
CA GLN A 258 -18.60 -45.93 38.54
C GLN A 258 -18.34 -44.52 39.11
N GLN A 259 -19.20 -43.58 38.71
CA GLN A 259 -20.05 -42.76 39.58
C GLN A 259 -19.51 -42.40 40.98
N VAL A 260 -19.15 -41.12 41.19
CA VAL A 260 -19.43 -40.41 42.45
C VAL A 260 -19.73 -38.93 42.15
N ASP A 261 -20.80 -38.46 42.78
CA ASP A 261 -21.26 -37.08 42.87
C ASP A 261 -20.24 -36.09 43.45
N SER A 262 -20.52 -34.81 43.18
CA SER A 262 -20.39 -33.66 44.10
C SER A 262 -19.36 -32.59 43.75
N ALA A 263 -19.95 -31.39 43.62
CA ALA A 263 -19.49 -30.11 44.16
C ALA A 263 -18.26 -29.43 43.56
N ALA A 264 -18.50 -28.19 43.13
CA ALA A 264 -17.51 -27.17 42.88
C ALA A 264 -16.48 -27.06 44.01
N PRO A 265 -15.27 -26.63 43.64
CA PRO A 265 -14.78 -25.40 44.25
C PRO A 265 -14.32 -24.40 43.18
N GLN A 266 -14.78 -23.16 43.33
CA GLN A 266 -14.14 -22.00 42.73
C GLN A 266 -12.69 -21.95 43.21
N ALA A 267 -11.76 -22.27 42.32
CA ALA A 267 -10.35 -21.99 42.52
C ALA A 267 -10.14 -20.49 42.30
N THR A 268 -10.02 -19.77 43.41
CA THR A 268 -9.43 -18.44 43.51
C THR A 268 -7.98 -18.55 43.04
N SER A 269 -7.71 -18.11 41.81
CA SER A 269 -6.35 -17.97 41.28
C SER A 269 -5.77 -16.61 41.70
N PRO A 270 -4.47 -16.51 42.02
CA PRO A 270 -3.91 -15.32 42.64
C PRO A 270 -3.83 -14.15 41.67
N GLY A 271 -4.32 -13.00 42.15
CA GLY A 271 -4.41 -11.69 41.52
C GLY A 271 -3.42 -11.39 40.39
N SER A 272 -3.91 -11.49 39.15
CA SER A 272 -3.38 -10.73 38.02
C SER A 272 -3.77 -9.27 38.22
N VAL A 273 -2.94 -8.50 38.93
CA VAL A 273 -3.19 -7.07 39.09
C VAL A 273 -2.96 -6.39 37.74
N LEU A 274 -4.04 -5.90 37.14
CA LEU A 274 -3.99 -5.21 35.85
C LEU A 274 -3.85 -3.71 36.10
N LEU A 275 -2.81 -3.08 35.55
CA LEU A 275 -2.55 -1.65 35.67
C LEU A 275 -3.21 -0.91 34.51
N CYS A 276 -4.02 0.11 34.82
CA CYS A 276 -4.58 0.98 33.79
C CYS A 276 -3.45 1.78 33.10
N PRO A 277 -3.30 1.74 31.77
CA PRO A 277 -2.22 2.45 31.07
C PRO A 277 -2.40 3.97 31.07
N VAL A 278 -3.60 4.49 31.39
CA VAL A 278 -3.92 5.92 31.35
C VAL A 278 -3.61 6.63 32.68
N CYS A 279 -3.91 5.99 33.81
CA CYS A 279 -3.80 6.60 35.15
C CYS A 279 -3.00 5.75 36.14
N THR A 280 -2.48 4.60 35.72
CA THR A 280 -1.66 3.66 36.51
C THR A 280 -2.33 3.02 37.73
N THR A 281 -3.65 3.18 37.89
CA THR A 281 -4.39 2.54 38.99
C THR A 281 -4.46 1.03 38.81
N MET A 282 -4.27 0.30 39.92
CA MET A 282 -4.30 -1.17 39.96
C MET A 282 -5.73 -1.69 40.09
N CYS A 283 -6.12 -2.60 39.19
CA CYS A 283 -7.41 -3.28 39.23
C CYS A 283 -7.21 -4.77 39.55
N THR A 284 -8.00 -5.27 40.52
CA THR A 284 -7.89 -6.64 41.04
C THR A 284 -8.71 -7.67 40.26
N ALA A 285 -9.60 -7.22 39.37
CA ALA A 285 -10.43 -8.07 38.52
C ALA A 285 -10.49 -7.52 37.09
N ARG A 286 -10.60 -8.41 36.10
CA ARG A 286 -10.62 -8.08 34.67
C ARG A 286 -11.80 -7.18 34.29
N ASP A 287 -12.98 -7.44 34.84
CA ASP A 287 -14.17 -6.63 34.54
C ASP A 287 -14.07 -5.22 35.14
N ALA A 288 -13.44 -5.10 36.32
CA ALA A 288 -13.14 -3.80 36.93
C ALA A 288 -12.09 -3.02 36.12
N TYR A 289 -11.09 -3.70 35.55
CA TYR A 289 -10.10 -3.10 34.65
C TYR A 289 -10.76 -2.56 33.37
N ILE A 290 -11.63 -3.31 32.72
CA ILE A 290 -12.30 -2.89 31.47
C ILE A 290 -13.13 -1.63 31.70
N HIS A 291 -13.98 -1.62 32.74
CA HIS A 291 -14.79 -0.45 33.07
C HIS A 291 -13.95 0.76 33.49
N HIS A 292 -12.85 0.54 34.22
CA HIS A 292 -11.95 1.61 34.62
C HIS A 292 -11.23 2.24 33.43
N VAL A 293 -10.70 1.43 32.50
CA VAL A 293 -10.03 1.92 31.29
C VAL A 293 -10.99 2.70 30.39
N GLN A 294 -12.21 2.20 30.18
CA GLN A 294 -13.24 2.91 29.40
C GLN A 294 -13.53 4.29 29.99
N ARG A 295 -13.74 4.37 31.31
CA ARG A 295 -13.99 5.64 31.98
C ARG A 295 -12.78 6.58 31.92
N CYS A 296 -11.56 6.06 32.05
CA CYS A 296 -10.35 6.87 31.94
C CYS A 296 -10.18 7.48 30.55
N VAL A 297 -10.39 6.68 29.48
CA VAL A 297 -10.33 7.15 28.10
C VAL A 297 -11.36 8.25 27.84
N GLU A 298 -12.60 8.06 28.30
CA GLU A 298 -13.67 9.07 28.18
C GLU A 298 -13.37 10.38 28.94
N THR A 299 -12.63 10.33 30.05
CA THR A 299 -12.23 11.53 30.79
C THR A 299 -10.95 12.20 30.27
N THR A 300 -10.15 11.50 29.47
CA THR A 300 -8.90 12.03 28.90
C THR A 300 -9.06 12.65 27.52
N GLU A 301 -10.26 12.65 26.93
CA GLU A 301 -10.54 13.54 25.80
C GLU A 301 -10.61 14.99 26.31
N PRO A 302 -9.60 15.84 26.06
CA PRO A 302 -9.76 17.26 26.27
C PRO A 302 -10.62 17.76 25.11
N GLY A 303 -11.71 18.44 25.43
CA GLY A 303 -12.64 18.97 24.43
C GLY A 303 -11.96 19.54 23.20
N GLY A 304 -12.41 19.08 22.04
CA GLY A 304 -12.30 19.77 20.76
C GLY A 304 -13.70 20.26 20.34
N PRO A 305 -13.76 21.35 19.57
CA PRO A 305 -14.80 22.39 19.54
C PRO A 305 -16.24 21.95 19.25
#